data_AF-A0A6P0TDP3-F1
#
_entry.id   AF-A0A6P0TDP3-F1
#
_cell.length_a   1.000
_cell.length_b   1.000
_cell.length_c   1.000
_cell.angle_alpha   90.00
_cell.angle_beta   90.00
_cell.angle_gamma   90.00
#
_symmetry.space_group_name_H-M   'P 1'
#
loop_
_entity.id
_entity.type
_entity.pdbx_description
1 polymer ?
#
loop_
_entity_poly.entity_id
_entity_poly.type
_entity_poly.pdbx_seq_one_letter_code
_entity_poly.pdbx_strand_id
1 'polypeptide(L)' 'EFPKFKPSRHNRKKVRILSVGRLVEKKGFFYQIDIFKALKKSGVDFNARIVGSGGLNQALRDYRDKSGLHNDIAMD' A
#
# COMPACT_ATOMS: atom_id res chain seq x y z
N GLU A 1 -0.73 -32.91 11.59
CA GLU A 1 -1.43 -32.64 10.32
C GLU A 1 -1.50 -31.13 10.11
N PHE A 2 -1.41 -30.63 8.86
CA PHE A 2 -1.49 -29.20 8.59
C PHE A 2 -2.95 -28.71 8.58
N PRO A 3 -3.22 -27.43 8.94
CA PRO A 3 -4.56 -26.89 8.89
C PRO A 3 -5.08 -26.81 7.45
N LYS A 4 -6.40 -26.95 7.29
CA LYS A 4 -7.05 -26.76 5.98
C LYS A 4 -6.80 -25.34 5.48
N PHE A 5 -6.15 -25.22 4.32
CA PHE A 5 -5.95 -23.93 3.68
C PHE A 5 -7.27 -23.37 3.14
N LYS A 6 -7.41 -22.05 3.23
CA LYS A 6 -8.53 -21.35 2.60
C LYS A 6 -8.38 -21.41 1.08
N PRO A 7 -9.41 -21.82 0.33
CA PRO A 7 -9.35 -21.82 -1.13
C PRO A 7 -9.11 -20.41 -1.66
N SER A 8 -8.41 -20.32 -2.79
CA SER A 8 -8.14 -19.03 -3.43
C SER A 8 -9.44 -18.36 -3.88
N ARG A 9 -9.50 -17.03 -3.78
CA ARG A 9 -10.68 -16.27 -4.22
C ARG A 9 -10.82 -16.41 -5.75
N HIS A 10 -12.01 -16.78 -6.21
CA HIS A 10 -12.32 -16.93 -7.64
C HIS A 10 -12.19 -15.63 -8.44
N ASN A 11 -12.34 -14.47 -7.79
CA ASN A 11 -12.25 -13.17 -8.43
C ASN A 11 -11.13 -12.33 -7.79
N ARG A 12 -10.09 -12.04 -8.58
CA ARG A 12 -8.95 -11.18 -8.21
C ARG A 12 -8.90 -9.86 -8.99
N LYS A 13 -10.04 -9.42 -9.57
CA LYS A 13 -10.09 -8.26 -10.50
C LYS A 13 -9.36 -6.99 -10.01
N LYS A 14 -9.32 -6.76 -8.70
CA LYS A 14 -8.56 -5.66 -8.09
C LYS A 14 -7.63 -6.17 -6.99
N VAL A 15 -6.34 -5.85 -7.10
CA VAL A 15 -5.34 -6.23 -6.09
C VAL A 15 -5.56 -5.36 -4.84
N ARG A 16 -5.57 -5.97 -3.66
CA ARG A 16 -5.67 -5.24 -2.39
C ARG A 16 -4.40 -5.44 -1.58
N ILE A 17 -3.70 -4.35 -1.33
CA ILE A 17 -2.40 -4.35 -0.66
C ILE A 17 -2.58 -3.71 0.72
N LEU A 18 -2.08 -4.39 1.75
CA LEU A 18 -2.06 -3.88 3.12
C LEU A 18 -0.62 -3.86 3.61
N SER A 19 -0.17 -2.71 4.10
CA SER A 19 1.12 -2.53 4.73
C SER A 19 0.92 -2.03 6.15
N VAL A 20 1.52 -2.70 7.13
CA VAL A 20 1.35 -2.34 8.55
C VAL A 20 2.72 -2.13 9.20
N GLY A 21 2.93 -0.99 9.86
CA GLY A 21 4.15 -0.72 10.61
C GLY A 21 4.32 0.72 11.06
N ARG A 22 5.30 0.96 11.94
CA ARG A 22 5.67 2.32 12.39
C ARG A 22 6.08 3.20 11.20
N LEU A 23 5.53 4.41 11.11
CA LEU A 23 5.85 5.37 10.05
C LEU A 23 7.17 6.09 10.36
N VAL A 24 8.27 5.34 10.21
CA VAL A 24 9.65 5.77 10.44
C VAL A 24 10.51 5.38 9.25
N GLU A 25 11.64 6.07 9.08
CA GLU A 25 12.51 5.96 7.90
C GLU A 25 12.89 4.50 7.57
N LYS A 26 13.24 3.73 8.61
CA LYS A 26 13.63 2.31 8.50
C LYS A 26 12.56 1.39 7.91
N LYS A 27 11.30 1.83 7.78
CA LYS A 27 10.23 1.04 7.14
C LYS A 27 10.10 1.28 5.63
N GLY A 28 10.78 2.29 5.08
CA GLY A 28 10.88 2.47 3.63
C GLY A 28 9.56 2.76 2.92
N PHE A 29 8.59 3.40 3.60
CA PHE A 29 7.27 3.67 3.02
C PHE A 29 7.31 4.62 1.81
N PHE A 30 8.33 5.47 1.69
CA PHE A 30 8.54 6.28 0.47
C PHE A 30 8.78 5.41 -0.76
N TYR A 31 9.71 4.45 -0.65
CA TYR A 31 9.95 3.47 -1.72
C TYR A 31 8.70 2.65 -2.04
N GLN A 32 7.88 2.34 -1.03
CA GLN A 32 6.63 1.64 -1.25
C GLN A 32 5.62 2.49 -2.06
N ILE A 33 5.55 3.80 -1.82
CA ILE A 33 4.74 4.72 -2.64
C ILE A 33 5.28 4.77 -4.08
N ASP A 34 6.59 4.75 -4.29
CA ASP A 34 7.20 4.68 -5.64
C ASP A 34 6.84 3.39 -6.37
N ILE A 35 6.82 2.26 -5.65
CA ILE A 35 6.36 0.98 -6.19
C ILE A 35 4.89 1.08 -6.62
N PHE A 36 4.02 1.67 -5.80
CA PHE A 36 2.61 1.87 -6.15
C PHE A 36 2.44 2.80 -7.37
N LYS A 37 3.29 3.82 -7.51
CA LYS A 37 3.33 4.67 -8.70
C LYS A 37 3.69 3.87 -9.96
N ALA A 38 4.68 2.98 -9.85
CA ALA A 38 5.06 2.09 -10.95
C ALA A 38 3.92 1.12 -11.31
N LEU A 39 3.25 0.51 -10.32
CA LEU A 39 2.10 -0.37 -10.56
C LEU A 39 0.97 0.36 -11.30
N LYS A 40 0.62 1.58 -10.89
CA LYS A 40 -0.39 2.41 -11.57
C LYS A 40 0.01 2.69 -13.02
N LYS A 41 1.27 3.07 -13.25
CA LYS A 41 1.81 3.31 -14.59
C LYS A 41 1.77 2.05 -15.47
N SER A 42 1.95 0.87 -14.88
CA SER A 42 1.87 -0.42 -15.57
C SER A 42 0.43 -0.92 -15.79
N GLY A 43 -0.60 -0.15 -15.43
CA GLY A 43 -2.00 -0.53 -15.64
C GLY A 43 -2.53 -1.59 -14.68
N VAL A 44 -1.86 -1.81 -13.54
CA VAL A 44 -2.36 -2.73 -12.51
C VAL A 44 -3.51 -2.07 -11.75
N ASP A 45 -4.69 -2.69 -11.73
CA ASP A 45 -5.80 -2.23 -10.89
C ASP A 45 -5.59 -2.66 -9.44
N PHE A 46 -5.32 -1.69 -8.56
CA PHE A 46 -5.07 -1.94 -7.14
C PHE A 46 -5.69 -0.89 -6.22
N ASN A 47 -5.88 -1.27 -4.97
CA ASN A 47 -6.04 -0.37 -3.83
C ASN A 47 -5.01 -0.75 -2.77
N ALA A 48 -4.37 0.25 -2.15
CA ALA A 48 -3.43 0.04 -1.07
C ALA A 48 -3.88 0.75 0.21
N ARG A 49 -3.50 0.18 1.36
CA ARG A 49 -3.69 0.77 2.68
C ARG A 49 -2.39 0.68 3.48
N ILE A 50 -1.90 1.81 3.96
CA ILE A 50 -0.77 1.90 4.88
C ILE A 50 -1.31 2.22 6.26
N VAL A 51 -1.12 1.30 7.22
CA VAL A 51 -1.62 1.44 8.59
C VAL A 51 -0.44 1.60 9.56
N GLY A 52 -0.47 2.66 10.35
CA GLY A 52 0.46 2.87 11.44
C GLY A 52 0.67 4.34 11.80
N SER A 53 1.55 4.56 12.78
CA SER A 53 1.85 5.89 13.31
C SER A 53 3.36 6.13 13.41
N GLY A 54 3.76 7.40 13.43
CA GLY A 54 5.16 7.83 13.55
C GLY A 54 5.41 9.22 12.97
N GLY A 55 6.64 9.70 13.14
CA GLY A 55 7.04 11.06 12.73
C GLY A 55 6.95 11.33 11.22
N LEU A 56 6.90 10.29 10.37
CA LEU A 56 6.77 10.45 8.93
C LEU A 56 5.33 10.53 8.41
N ASN A 57 4.31 10.54 9.28
CA ASN A 57 2.91 10.47 8.85
C ASN A 57 2.56 11.57 7.83
N GLN A 58 2.84 12.83 8.15
CA GLN A 58 2.55 13.95 7.25
C GLN A 58 3.41 13.89 5.97
N ALA A 59 4.71 13.66 6.11
CA ALA A 59 5.62 13.59 4.96
C ALA A 59 5.23 12.49 3.96
N LEU A 60 4.73 11.34 4.43
CA LEU A 60 4.24 10.26 3.58
C LEU A 60 2.91 10.60 2.89
N ARG A 61 1.99 11.29 3.58
CA ARG A 61 0.74 11.78 2.97
C ARG A 61 1.02 12.79 1.86
N ASP A 62 1.89 13.76 2.13
CA ASP A 62 2.31 14.76 1.16
C ASP A 62 2.99 14.10 -0.06
N TYR A 63 3.85 13.10 0.18
CA TYR A 63 4.54 12.37 -0.89
C TYR A 63 3.58 11.52 -1.74
N ARG A 64 2.61 10.86 -1.12
CA ARG A 64 1.52 10.15 -1.80
C ARG A 64 0.75 11.10 -2.71
N ASP A 65 0.37 12.27 -2.20
CA ASP A 65 -0.46 13.23 -2.93
C ASP A 65 0.32 13.85 -4.10
N LYS A 66 1.58 14.23 -3.89
CA LYS A 66 2.51 14.66 -4.95
C LYS A 66 2.74 13.56 -6.00
N SER A 67 2.62 12.30 -5.62
CA SER A 67 2.74 11.15 -6.53
C SER A 67 1.46 10.85 -7.31
N GLY A 68 0.36 11.58 -7.07
CA GLY A 68 -0.92 11.38 -7.76
C GLY A 68 -1.65 10.10 -7.34
N LEU A 69 -1.42 9.64 -6.11
CA LEU A 69 -1.92 8.36 -5.58
C LEU A 69 -2.93 8.52 -4.44
N HIS A 70 -3.47 9.73 -4.24
CA HIS A 70 -4.44 10.03 -3.18
C HIS A 70 -5.64 9.07 -3.17
N ASN A 71 -6.19 8.78 -4.36
CA ASN A 71 -7.36 7.92 -4.54
C ASN A 71 -7.03 6.42 -4.49
N ASP A 72 -5.76 6.06 -4.59
CA ASP A 72 -5.29 4.67 -4.68
C ASP A 72 -4.74 4.15 -3.34
N ILE A 73 -4.26 5.05 -2.48
CA ILE A 73 -3.59 4.74 -1.21
C ILE A 73 -4.29 5.42 -0.03
N ALA A 74 -4.98 4.60 0.78
CA ALA A 74 -5.45 5.01 2.09
C ALA A 74 -4.32 4.99 3.13
N MET A 75 -4.35 5.92 4.07
CA MET A 75 -3.40 6.01 5.17
C MET A 75 -4.16 6.20 6.49
N ASP A 76 -3.96 5.29 7.43
CA ASP A 76 -4.67 5.19 8.71
C ASP A 76 -3.73 5.06 9.91
#